data_AF-A0A0G1VRI9-F1
#
_entry.id   AF-A0A0G1VRI9-F1
#
_cell.length_a   1.000
_cell.length_b   1.000
_cell.length_c   1.000
_cell.angle_alpha   90.00
_cell.angle_beta   90.00
_cell.angle_gamma   90.00
#
_symmetry.space_group_name_H-M   'P 1'
#
loop_
_entity.id
_entity.type
_entity.pdbx_description
1 polymer ?
#
loop_
_entity_poly.entity_id
_entity_poly.type
_entity_poly.pdbx_seq_one_letter_code
_entity_poly.pdbx_strand_id
1 'polypeptide(L)'
;KGLAERAKAGIKVRQPLQKLKVKSEKFKVKEELIGLIKDELNVKEVVFDKNLKTEVELDTVVTPELRKEGLLREMVRTIQDMRKKAGYKPRDKARLCYEGDKELTEIFRDNQKTIMSATGLKELTEGPVRADRRGKQKFDAEQEFSLGGRTLRLGIEKA
;
A
#
# COMPACT_ATOMS: atom_id res chain seq x y z
N LYS A 1 -2.16 -21.12 5.56
CA LYS A 1 -2.87 -20.74 6.82
C LYS A 1 -2.69 -19.25 7.15
N GLY A 2 -1.48 -18.67 7.07
CA GLY A 2 -1.27 -17.23 7.36
C GLY A 2 -2.17 -16.26 6.57
N LEU A 3 -2.31 -16.42 5.25
CA LEU A 3 -3.22 -15.58 4.45
C LEU A 3 -4.69 -15.68 4.88
N ALA A 4 -5.11 -16.86 5.37
CA ALA A 4 -6.47 -17.05 5.87
C ALA A 4 -6.70 -16.28 7.17
N GLU A 5 -5.71 -16.24 8.08
CA GLU A 5 -5.78 -15.43 9.30
C GLU A 5 -5.86 -13.93 8.99
N ARG A 6 -5.15 -13.46 7.96
CA ARG A 6 -5.28 -12.08 7.47
C ARG A 6 -6.69 -11.76 7.00
N ALA A 7 -7.28 -12.66 6.22
CA ALA A 7 -8.63 -12.50 5.70
C ALA A 7 -9.67 -12.45 6.84
N LYS A 8 -9.55 -13.35 7.83
CA LYS A 8 -10.41 -13.35 9.03
C LYS A 8 -10.30 -12.04 9.82
N ALA A 9 -9.09 -11.48 9.92
CA ALA A 9 -8.86 -10.20 10.59
C ALA A 9 -9.21 -8.97 9.72
N GLY A 10 -9.61 -9.15 8.45
CA GLY A 10 -9.89 -8.05 7.52
C GLY A 10 -8.66 -7.24 7.11
N ILE A 11 -7.45 -7.77 7.30
CA ILE A 11 -6.18 -7.04 7.07
C ILE A 11 -5.61 -7.38 5.69
N LYS A 12 -5.64 -6.42 4.77
CA LYS A 12 -5.05 -6.55 3.41
C LYS A 12 -3.57 -6.93 3.48
N VAL A 13 -3.08 -7.83 2.62
CA VAL A 13 -1.67 -8.30 2.59
C VAL A 13 -0.65 -7.16 2.51
N ARG A 14 -0.99 -6.07 1.82
CA ARG A 14 -0.11 -4.90 1.69
C ARG A 14 0.06 -4.10 2.97
N GLN A 15 -0.79 -4.30 3.98
CA GLN A 15 -0.57 -3.77 5.32
C GLN A 15 0.48 -4.64 6.03
N PRO A 16 1.71 -4.17 6.27
CA PRO A 16 2.69 -4.95 7.00
C PRO A 16 2.23 -5.17 8.44
N LEU A 17 2.58 -6.33 8.99
CA LEU A 17 2.34 -6.67 10.40
C LEU A 17 3.66 -6.92 11.12
N GLN A 18 3.66 -6.74 12.44
CA GLN A 18 4.89 -6.85 13.21
C GLN A 18 5.44 -8.27 13.19
N LYS A 19 4.60 -9.27 13.51
CA LYS A 19 5.06 -10.64 13.65
C LYS A 19 4.01 -11.68 13.30
N LEU A 20 4.51 -12.83 12.86
CA LEU A 20 3.79 -14.09 12.77
C LEU A 20 4.33 -15.02 13.86
N LYS A 21 3.44 -15.64 14.65
CA LYS A 21 3.82 -16.74 15.53
C LYS A 21 3.46 -18.06 14.88
N VAL A 22 4.38 -19.03 14.93
CA VAL A 22 4.20 -20.37 14.39
C VAL A 22 4.41 -21.38 15.51
N LYS A 23 3.47 -22.32 15.65
CA LYS A 23 3.55 -23.43 16.60
C LYS A 23 4.54 -24.49 16.13
N SER A 24 5.83 -24.19 16.30
CA SER A 24 6.93 -25.09 15.98
C SER A 24 8.16 -24.71 16.80
N GLU A 25 9.16 -25.57 16.78
CA GLU A 25 10.50 -25.25 17.24
C GLU A 25 11.34 -24.68 16.09
N LYS A 26 12.13 -23.63 16.38
CA LYS A 26 12.90 -22.88 15.36
C LYS A 26 13.90 -23.75 14.59
N PHE A 27 14.50 -24.73 15.24
CA PHE A 27 15.58 -25.58 14.70
C PHE A 27 15.15 -26.48 13.54
N LYS A 28 13.84 -26.58 13.25
CA LYS A 28 13.30 -27.39 12.15
C LYS A 28 13.14 -26.62 10.84
N VAL A 29 13.41 -25.30 10.82
CA VAL A 29 13.11 -24.45 9.66
C VAL A 29 14.38 -23.73 9.18
N LYS A 30 14.68 -23.87 7.89
CA LYS A 30 15.77 -23.14 7.23
C LYS A 30 15.48 -21.64 7.19
N GLU A 31 16.51 -20.82 7.32
CA GLU A 31 16.37 -19.36 7.33
C GLU A 31 15.81 -18.79 6.01
N GLU A 32 16.13 -19.41 4.88
CA GLU A 32 15.54 -19.10 3.57
C GLU A 32 14.01 -19.23 3.56
N LEU A 33 13.47 -20.27 4.21
CA LEU A 33 12.02 -20.48 4.31
C LEU A 33 11.36 -19.42 5.20
N ILE A 34 12.06 -18.97 6.24
CA ILE A 34 11.60 -17.88 7.10
C ILE A 34 11.52 -16.59 6.29
N GLY A 35 12.53 -16.31 5.46
CA GLY A 35 12.52 -15.18 4.52
C GLY A 35 11.31 -15.21 3.59
N LEU A 36 11.07 -16.35 2.94
CA LEU A 36 9.92 -16.53 2.04
C LEU A 36 8.57 -16.31 2.74
N ILE A 37 8.42 -16.81 3.97
CA ILE A 37 7.20 -16.60 4.77
C ILE A 37 7.00 -15.11 5.09
N LYS A 38 8.08 -14.41 5.45
CA LYS A 38 8.03 -12.97 5.74
C LYS A 38 7.55 -12.16 4.54
N ASP A 39 8.06 -12.49 3.36
CA ASP A 39 7.72 -11.79 2.12
C ASP A 39 6.27 -12.07 1.71
N GLU A 40 5.86 -13.33 1.73
CA GLU A 40 4.51 -13.76 1.34
C GLU A 40 3.42 -13.19 2.26
N LEU A 41 3.66 -13.17 3.57
CA LEU A 41 2.68 -12.67 4.54
C LEU A 41 2.87 -11.19 4.89
N ASN A 42 3.92 -10.56 4.40
CA ASN A 42 4.35 -9.20 4.70
C ASN A 42 4.42 -8.95 6.22
N VAL A 43 5.27 -9.71 6.90
CA VAL A 43 5.53 -9.59 8.34
C VAL A 43 6.99 -9.25 8.62
N LYS A 44 7.25 -8.44 9.66
CA LYS A 44 8.64 -8.06 10.00
C LYS A 44 9.42 -9.20 10.65
N GLU A 45 8.73 -10.06 11.40
CA GLU A 45 9.35 -11.17 12.13
C GLU A 45 8.50 -12.44 12.09
N VAL A 46 9.16 -13.60 12.14
CA VAL A 46 8.53 -14.90 12.40
C VAL A 46 9.08 -15.43 13.71
N VAL A 47 8.20 -15.63 14.68
CA VAL A 47 8.49 -16.13 16.01
C VAL A 47 7.98 -17.56 16.13
N PHE A 48 8.78 -18.42 16.75
CA PHE A 48 8.44 -19.83 16.96
C PHE A 48 8.10 -20.05 18.43
N ASP A 49 6.89 -20.52 18.70
CA ASP A 49 6.43 -20.80 20.06
C ASP A 49 5.59 -22.09 20.11
N LYS A 50 6.17 -23.10 20.75
CA LYS A 50 5.56 -24.44 20.90
C LYS A 50 4.28 -24.45 21.74
N ASN A 51 4.06 -23.43 22.57
CA ASN A 51 2.94 -23.35 23.49
C ASN A 51 1.71 -22.68 22.87
N LEU A 52 1.74 -22.28 21.59
CA LEU A 52 0.57 -21.72 20.93
C LEU A 52 -0.61 -22.70 20.95
N LYS A 53 -1.81 -22.15 21.13
CA LYS A 53 -3.07 -22.90 21.01
C LYS A 53 -3.35 -23.26 19.54
N THR A 54 -3.14 -22.32 18.63
CA THR A 54 -3.32 -22.49 17.19
C THR A 54 -1.99 -22.78 16.49
N GLU A 55 -2.01 -23.33 15.26
CA GLU A 55 -0.76 -23.57 14.52
C GLU A 55 -0.05 -22.28 14.13
N VAL A 56 -0.81 -21.21 13.90
CA VAL A 56 -0.32 -19.91 13.45
C VAL A 56 -1.16 -18.81 14.10
N GLU A 57 -0.54 -17.70 14.47
CA GLU A 57 -1.19 -16.51 15.01
C GLU A 57 -0.51 -15.26 14.43
N LEU A 58 -1.29 -14.28 13.98
CA LEU A 58 -0.78 -12.99 13.52
C LEU A 58 -0.88 -11.96 14.63
N ASP A 59 0.14 -11.13 14.76
CA ASP A 59 0.01 -9.89 15.51
C ASP A 59 -0.81 -8.89 14.69
N THR A 60 -2.05 -8.69 15.11
CA THR A 60 -3.01 -7.81 14.45
C THR A 60 -2.87 -6.35 14.88
N VAL A 61 -1.99 -6.05 15.84
CA VAL A 61 -1.73 -4.68 16.28
C VAL A 61 -0.96 -3.94 15.19
N VAL A 62 -1.61 -2.95 14.57
CA VAL A 62 -1.01 -2.09 13.56
C VAL A 62 -0.51 -0.81 14.23
N THR A 63 0.81 -0.70 14.41
CA THR A 63 1.42 0.53 14.93
C THR A 63 1.30 1.68 13.93
N PRO A 64 1.46 2.94 14.35
CA PRO A 64 1.44 4.10 13.45
C PRO A 64 2.43 3.97 12.28
N GLU A 65 3.61 3.42 12.51
CA GLU A 65 4.67 3.21 11.52
C GLU A 65 4.26 2.16 10.49
N LEU A 66 3.74 1.02 10.95
CA LEU A 66 3.22 -0.03 10.07
C LEU A 66 2.03 0.48 9.25
N ARG A 67 1.14 1.27 9.85
CA ARG A 67 0.01 1.89 9.15
C ARG A 67 0.48 2.82 8.04
N LYS A 68 1.48 3.67 8.32
CA LYS A 68 2.08 4.56 7.31
C LYS A 68 2.70 3.75 6.17
N GLU A 69 3.47 2.70 6.46
CA GLU A 69 4.07 1.86 5.43
C GLU A 69 3.01 1.15 4.56
N GLY A 70 1.98 0.58 5.19
CA GLY A 70 0.88 -0.07 4.48
C GLY A 70 0.13 0.89 3.56
N LEU A 71 -0.12 2.11 4.06
CA LEU A 71 -0.74 3.16 3.29
C LEU A 71 0.09 3.56 2.07
N LEU A 72 1.41 3.73 2.22
CA LEU A 72 2.30 4.02 1.09
C LEU A 72 2.28 2.92 0.03
N ARG A 73 2.27 1.65 0.44
CA ARG A 73 2.16 0.52 -0.49
C ARG A 73 0.84 0.56 -1.26
N GLU A 74 -0.28 0.87 -0.60
CA GLU A 74 -1.58 1.03 -1.27
C GLU A 74 -1.60 2.22 -2.23
N MET A 75 -1.01 3.36 -1.85
CA MET A 75 -0.90 4.55 -2.71
C MET A 75 -0.09 4.24 -3.98
N VAL A 76 1.11 3.70 -3.82
CA VAL A 76 1.99 3.31 -4.95
C VAL A 76 1.28 2.34 -5.88
N ARG A 77 0.63 1.30 -5.33
CA ARG A 77 -0.13 0.32 -6.09
C ARG A 77 -1.27 0.98 -6.89
N THR A 78 -1.99 1.91 -6.26
CA THR A 78 -3.10 2.62 -6.91
C THR A 78 -2.61 3.45 -8.08
N ILE A 79 -1.53 4.21 -7.90
CA ILE A 79 -0.93 5.02 -8.98
C ILE A 79 -0.43 4.12 -10.11
N GLN A 80 0.25 3.02 -9.79
CA GLN A 80 0.74 2.08 -10.81
C GLN A 80 -0.40 1.44 -11.61
N ASP A 81 -1.51 1.13 -10.96
CA ASP A 81 -2.71 0.65 -11.66
C ASP A 81 -3.35 1.73 -12.52
N MET A 82 -3.39 2.98 -12.07
CA MET A 82 -3.86 4.11 -12.89
C MET A 82 -2.99 4.28 -14.14
N ARG A 83 -1.66 4.18 -14.01
CA ARG A 83 -0.73 4.21 -15.17
C ARG A 83 -1.05 3.11 -16.18
N LYS A 84 -1.31 1.89 -15.71
CA LYS A 84 -1.70 0.76 -16.58
C LYS A 84 -3.04 1.01 -17.27
N LYS A 85 -4.04 1.50 -16.54
CA LYS A 85 -5.36 1.83 -17.08
C LYS A 85 -5.28 2.94 -18.14
N ALA A 86 -4.41 3.92 -17.94
CA ALA A 86 -4.12 4.99 -18.89
C ALA A 86 -3.24 4.54 -20.08
N GLY A 87 -2.81 3.28 -20.12
CA GLY A 87 -2.01 2.73 -21.23
C GLY A 87 -0.55 3.17 -21.25
N TYR A 88 0.00 3.65 -20.12
CA TYR A 88 1.37 4.14 -20.05
C TYR A 88 2.39 3.00 -20.04
N LYS A 89 3.51 3.22 -20.73
CA LYS A 89 4.69 2.33 -20.72
C LYS A 89 5.59 2.67 -19.53
N PRO A 90 6.50 1.76 -19.12
CA PRO A 90 7.46 2.03 -18.03
C PRO A 90 8.33 3.28 -18.24
N ARG A 91 8.60 3.65 -19.49
CA ARG A 91 9.41 4.83 -19.86
C ARG A 91 8.62 6.15 -19.83
N ASP A 92 7.29 6.07 -19.88
CA ASP A 92 6.47 7.27 -19.93
C ASP A 92 6.55 8.01 -18.58
N LYS A 93 6.63 9.33 -18.65
CA LYS A 93 6.51 10.19 -17.46
C LYS A 93 5.06 10.62 -17.32
N ALA A 94 4.61 10.74 -16.07
CA ALA A 94 3.24 11.10 -15.75
C ALA A 94 3.23 12.14 -14.61
N ARG A 95 2.20 12.98 -14.62
CA ARG A 95 1.86 13.87 -13.51
C ARG A 95 0.64 13.29 -12.80
N LEU A 96 0.64 13.38 -11.47
CA LEU A 96 -0.51 12.99 -10.64
C LEU A 96 -1.03 14.21 -9.89
N CYS A 97 -2.32 14.50 -10.06
CA CYS A 97 -3.04 15.45 -9.23
C CYS A 97 -3.86 14.71 -8.18
N TYR A 98 -3.98 15.29 -6.99
CA TYR A 98 -4.79 14.73 -5.93
C TYR A 98 -5.55 15.79 -5.12
N GLU A 99 -6.78 15.45 -4.72
CA GLU A 99 -7.62 16.26 -3.82
C GLU A 99 -8.37 15.36 -2.84
N GLY A 100 -8.71 15.86 -1.65
CA GLY A 100 -9.57 15.13 -0.72
C GLY A 100 -9.33 15.45 0.75
N ASP A 101 -9.46 14.42 1.58
CA ASP A 101 -9.30 14.53 3.03
C ASP A 101 -7.92 15.03 3.45
N LYS A 102 -7.88 15.99 4.38
CA LYS A 102 -6.67 16.68 4.81
C LYS A 102 -5.58 15.75 5.36
N GLU A 103 -5.96 14.71 6.12
CA GLU A 103 -4.96 13.79 6.68
C GLU A 103 -4.33 12.95 5.56
N LEU A 104 -5.11 12.56 4.56
CA LEU A 104 -4.58 11.84 3.41
C LEU A 104 -3.71 12.75 2.53
N THR A 105 -4.10 14.00 2.30
CA THR A 105 -3.29 14.94 1.48
C THR A 105 -1.96 15.27 2.15
N GLU A 106 -1.93 15.44 3.47
CA GLU A 106 -0.70 15.61 4.25
C GLU A 106 0.22 14.39 4.11
N ILE A 107 -0.30 13.17 4.17
CA ILE A 107 0.51 11.96 3.99
C ILE A 107 1.09 11.87 2.57
N PHE A 108 0.30 12.20 1.54
CA PHE A 108 0.81 12.26 0.16
C PHE A 108 1.96 13.28 0.03
N ARG A 109 1.81 14.44 0.67
CA ARG A 109 2.82 15.51 0.68
C ARG A 109 4.10 15.06 1.39
N ASP A 110 3.98 14.52 2.59
CA ASP A 110 5.11 14.08 3.42
C ASP A 110 5.93 12.96 2.75
N ASN A 111 5.27 12.16 1.90
CA ASN A 111 5.89 11.00 1.25
C ASN A 111 6.07 11.16 -0.25
N GLN A 112 5.95 12.39 -0.75
CA GLN A 112 6.02 12.70 -2.18
C GLN A 112 7.26 12.10 -2.86
N LYS A 113 8.45 12.22 -2.25
CA LYS A 113 9.70 11.69 -2.80
C LYS A 113 9.64 10.17 -3.01
N THR A 114 9.17 9.44 -1.99
CA THR A 114 9.03 7.98 -2.01
C THR A 114 8.02 7.55 -3.08
N ILE A 115 6.86 8.22 -3.12
CA ILE A 115 5.81 7.94 -4.09
C ILE A 115 6.33 8.17 -5.51
N MET A 116 6.95 9.32 -5.79
CA MET A 116 7.45 9.66 -7.13
C MET A 116 8.51 8.66 -7.62
N SER A 117 9.46 8.30 -6.76
CA SER A 117 10.50 7.32 -7.07
C SER A 117 9.91 5.94 -7.40
N ALA A 118 8.97 5.45 -6.60
CA ALA A 118 8.35 4.13 -6.78
C ALA A 118 7.34 4.08 -7.96
N THR A 119 6.83 5.21 -8.40
CA THR A 119 5.75 5.29 -9.41
C THR A 119 6.18 5.83 -10.78
N GLY A 120 7.40 6.36 -10.89
CA GLY A 120 7.89 6.99 -12.12
C GLY A 120 7.15 8.28 -12.47
N LEU A 121 6.53 8.95 -11.49
CA LEU A 121 5.92 10.25 -11.67
C LEU A 121 6.99 11.33 -11.83
N LYS A 122 6.73 12.30 -12.71
CA LYS A 122 7.53 13.52 -12.86
C LYS A 122 7.07 14.61 -11.90
N GLU A 123 5.78 14.61 -11.57
CA GLU A 123 5.16 15.59 -10.70
C GLU A 123 4.02 14.98 -9.89
N LEU A 124 3.86 15.48 -8.67
CA LEU A 124 2.80 15.11 -7.74
C LEU A 124 2.29 16.40 -7.10
N THR A 125 1.04 16.77 -7.40
CA THR A 125 0.50 18.09 -7.07
C THR A 125 -0.84 17.98 -6.38
N GLU A 126 -1.00 18.69 -5.26
CA GLU A 126 -2.30 18.85 -4.61
C GLU A 126 -3.12 19.89 -5.38
N GLY A 127 -4.32 19.53 -5.79
CA GLY A 127 -5.15 20.41 -6.61
C GLY A 127 -6.39 19.70 -7.14
N PRO A 128 -7.32 20.45 -7.75
CA PRO A 128 -8.60 19.92 -8.14
C PRO A 128 -8.46 18.74 -9.12
N VAL A 129 -9.11 17.63 -8.80
CA VAL A 129 -9.27 16.46 -9.68
C VAL A 129 -10.68 16.49 -10.26
N ARG A 130 -11.01 17.59 -10.94
CA ARG A 130 -12.27 17.76 -11.66
C ARG A 130 -11.99 18.46 -12.98
N ALA A 131 -12.65 18.00 -14.04
CA ALA A 131 -12.89 18.86 -15.19
C ALA A 131 -13.60 20.12 -14.70
N ASP A 132 -13.01 21.29 -14.93
CA ASP A 132 -13.67 22.55 -14.61
C ASP A 132 -15.02 22.66 -15.34
N ARG A 133 -15.90 23.57 -14.89
CA ARG A 133 -17.14 23.91 -15.62
C ARG A 133 -16.86 24.51 -17.02
N ARG A 134 -15.59 24.64 -17.43
CA ARG A 134 -15.12 25.14 -18.73
C ARG A 134 -14.43 24.05 -19.59
N GLY A 135 -14.52 22.78 -19.19
CA GLY A 135 -14.11 21.60 -19.97
C GLY A 135 -12.62 21.30 -20.13
N LYS A 136 -11.68 21.79 -19.29
CA LYS A 136 -10.23 21.71 -19.59
C LYS A 136 -9.30 21.18 -18.50
N GLN A 137 -9.73 20.20 -17.70
CA GLN A 137 -8.77 19.27 -17.09
C GLN A 137 -9.23 17.84 -17.37
N LYS A 138 -8.66 17.25 -18.42
CA LYS A 138 -8.93 15.87 -18.83
C LYS A 138 -7.74 15.03 -18.37
N PHE A 139 -7.92 14.29 -17.29
CA PHE A 139 -6.97 13.27 -16.89
C PHE A 139 -7.12 12.05 -17.81
N ASP A 140 -6.01 11.34 -18.04
CA ASP A 140 -6.03 10.10 -18.81
C ASP A 140 -6.67 8.95 -18.00
N ALA A 141 -6.57 9.01 -16.67
CA ALA A 141 -7.36 8.17 -15.76
C ALA A 141 -7.62 8.87 -14.42
N GLU A 142 -8.79 8.60 -13.85
CA GLU A 142 -9.20 9.07 -12.53
C GLU A 142 -9.55 7.88 -11.64
N GLN A 143 -9.24 7.99 -10.34
CA GLN A 143 -9.59 6.96 -9.38
C GLN A 143 -9.79 7.54 -7.98
N GLU A 144 -10.79 7.02 -7.26
CA GLU A 144 -10.97 7.31 -5.84
C GLU A 144 -10.15 6.32 -5.00
N PHE A 145 -9.37 6.86 -4.07
CA PHE A 145 -8.61 6.14 -3.06
C PHE A 145 -9.31 6.33 -1.72
N SER A 146 -9.76 5.24 -1.11
CA SER A 146 -10.38 5.28 0.22
C SER A 146 -9.61 4.46 1.25
N LEU A 147 -9.44 5.04 2.44
CA LEU A 147 -8.84 4.36 3.58
C LEU A 147 -9.45 4.85 4.89
N GLY A 148 -9.98 3.92 5.69
CA GLY A 148 -10.50 4.24 7.03
C GLY A 148 -11.64 5.27 7.02
N GLY A 149 -12.51 5.22 6.03
CA GLY A 149 -13.64 6.16 5.86
C GLY A 149 -13.25 7.50 5.22
N ARG A 150 -11.96 7.75 4.97
CA ARG A 150 -11.48 8.95 4.27
C ARG A 150 -11.29 8.66 2.80
N THR A 151 -11.44 9.69 1.98
CA THR A 151 -11.38 9.59 0.52
C THR A 151 -10.42 10.63 -0.03
N LEU A 152 -9.73 10.24 -1.09
CA LEU A 152 -8.82 11.07 -1.84
C LEU A 152 -8.97 10.72 -3.32
N ARG A 153 -9.23 11.70 -4.16
CA ARG A 153 -9.36 11.55 -5.60
C ARG A 153 -8.01 11.75 -6.24
N LEU A 154 -7.72 10.92 -7.22
CA LEU A 154 -6.47 10.89 -7.95
C LEU A 154 -6.78 11.06 -9.43
N GLY A 155 -6.06 11.98 -10.09
CA GLY A 155 -6.06 12.14 -11.54
C GLY A 155 -4.66 11.97 -12.07
N ILE A 156 -4.47 11.14 -13.10
CA ILE A 156 -3.18 10.97 -13.76
C ILE A 156 -3.24 11.46 -15.20
N GLU A 157 -2.20 12.15 -15.64
CA GLU A 157 -2.04 12.60 -17.02
C GLU A 157 -0.59 12.43 -17.51
N LYS A 158 -0.41 12.35 -18.82
CA LYS A 158 0.92 12.22 -19.41
C LYS A 158 1.69 13.52 -19.27
N ALA A 159 2.96 13.42 -18.86
CA ALA A 159 3.81 14.57 -18.53
C ALA A 159 4.53 15.18 -19.74
#